data_AF-A0A938BK45-F1
#
_entry.id   AF-A0A938BK45-F1
#
_cell.length_a   1.000
_cell.length_b   1.000
_cell.length_c   1.000
_cell.angle_alpha   90.00
_cell.angle_beta   90.00
_cell.angle_gamma   90.00
#
_symmetry.space_group_name_H-M   'P 1'
#
loop_
_entity.id
_entity.type
_entity.pdbx_description
1 polymer ?
#
loop_
_entity_poly.entity_id
_entity_poly.type
_entity_poly.pdbx_seq_one_letter_code
_entity_poly.pdbx_strand_id
1 'polypeptide(L)'
;DLSRVNADANVYFPLNYPFWELKHTLAIGTKAGSTLSLYNHRVPSYERFYSTGPYLIRGWAESLPNSLQEAEKAVLFQGDSVALASTEYRFPIFSIVSGVLFADTGLFWNQESQPTDLAAFNLAHLRSGYGVGVRVNTPLGPLRLDLGLHDLNLKDWGTPDYWSGLKKETGVFPNIAPHFSIGQKF
;
A
#
# COMPACT_ATOMS: atom_id res chain seq x y z
N ASP A 1 13.30 -21.35 -15.31
CA ASP A 1 13.52 -19.93 -15.66
C ASP A 1 12.29 -19.10 -15.34
N LEU A 2 12.53 -17.96 -14.69
CA LEU A 2 11.51 -16.98 -14.32
C LEU A 2 11.84 -15.66 -15.04
N SER A 3 10.79 -14.96 -15.47
CA SER A 3 10.91 -13.63 -16.08
C SER A 3 10.05 -12.67 -15.29
N ARG A 4 10.62 -11.55 -14.84
CA ARG A 4 9.88 -10.53 -14.09
C ARG A 4 9.82 -9.23 -14.87
N VAL A 5 8.64 -8.63 -14.94
CA VAL A 5 8.38 -7.34 -15.56
C VAL A 5 7.75 -6.42 -14.53
N ASN A 6 8.25 -5.19 -14.43
CA ASN A 6 7.69 -4.14 -13.59
C ASN A 6 7.53 -2.86 -14.42
N ALA A 7 6.48 -2.10 -14.16
CA ALA A 7 6.22 -0.80 -14.73
C ALA A 7 5.74 0.14 -13.63
N ASP A 8 6.32 1.34 -13.57
CA ASP A 8 6.03 2.35 -12.56
C ASP A 8 5.87 3.71 -13.28
N ALA A 9 4.84 4.48 -12.91
CA ALA A 9 4.59 5.80 -13.47
C ALA A 9 4.12 6.77 -12.39
N ASN A 10 4.75 7.95 -12.33
CA ASN A 10 4.47 8.98 -11.34
C ASN A 10 4.31 10.34 -12.01
N VAL A 11 3.24 11.06 -11.66
CA VAL A 11 2.92 12.38 -12.20
C VAL A 11 2.63 13.34 -11.06
N TYR A 12 3.23 14.53 -11.14
CA TYR A 12 3.11 15.58 -10.13
C TYR A 12 2.47 16.82 -10.75
N PHE A 13 1.32 17.22 -10.21
CA PHE A 13 0.58 18.40 -10.61
C PHE A 13 0.78 19.51 -9.54
N PRO A 14 1.57 20.56 -9.83
CA PRO A 14 1.63 21.72 -8.96
C PRO A 14 0.31 22.49 -9.06
N LEU A 15 -0.36 22.67 -7.93
CA LEU A 15 -1.62 23.40 -7.82
C LEU A 15 -1.32 24.80 -7.29
N ASN A 16 -0.99 25.72 -8.20
CA ASN A 16 -0.70 27.11 -7.86
C ASN A 16 -2.00 27.93 -7.96
N TYR A 17 -2.65 28.19 -6.82
CA TYR A 17 -3.82 29.06 -6.76
C TYR A 17 -3.46 30.43 -6.20
N PRO A 18 -3.87 31.54 -6.85
CA PRO A 18 -3.46 32.90 -6.47
C PRO A 18 -3.96 33.38 -5.09
N PHE A 19 -4.90 32.66 -4.46
CA PHE A 19 -5.42 32.98 -3.12
C PHE A 19 -4.64 32.33 -1.97
N TRP A 20 -3.77 31.35 -2.26
CA TRP A 20 -2.91 30.70 -1.27
C TRP A 20 -1.47 30.86 -1.76
N GLU A 21 -0.64 31.66 -1.09
CA GLU A 21 0.80 31.82 -1.42
C GLU A 21 1.61 30.51 -1.24
N LEU A 22 0.93 29.45 -0.83
CA LEU A 22 1.43 28.15 -0.46
C LEU A 22 1.34 27.17 -1.64
N LYS A 23 2.44 26.46 -1.94
CA LYS A 23 2.52 25.52 -3.07
C LYS A 23 1.86 24.19 -2.74
N HIS A 24 0.65 23.97 -3.24
CA HIS A 24 -0.01 22.66 -3.15
C HIS A 24 0.47 21.75 -4.29
N THR A 25 0.47 20.44 -4.06
CA THR A 25 0.86 19.46 -5.09
C THR A 25 -0.03 18.24 -5.01
N LEU A 26 -0.61 17.85 -6.15
CA LEU A 26 -1.28 16.56 -6.30
C LEU A 26 -0.29 15.60 -6.98
N ALA A 27 0.04 14.50 -6.32
CA ALA A 27 0.87 13.44 -6.87
C ALA A 27 0.03 12.20 -7.13
N ILE A 28 0.18 11.60 -8.31
CA ILE A 28 -0.46 10.35 -8.69
C ILE A 28 0.63 9.37 -9.10
N GLY A 29 0.63 8.20 -8.49
CA GLY A 29 1.57 7.11 -8.76
C GLY A 29 0.84 5.83 -9.09
N THR A 30 1.35 5.07 -10.04
CA THR A 30 0.84 3.74 -10.39
C THR A 30 2.01 2.77 -10.56
N LYS A 31 1.78 1.51 -10.19
CA LYS A 31 2.75 0.44 -10.32
C LYS A 31 2.06 -0.83 -10.76
N ALA A 32 2.60 -1.51 -11.74
CA ALA A 32 2.15 -2.84 -12.15
C ALA A 32 3.35 -3.76 -12.31
N GLY A 33 3.19 -5.03 -11.95
CA GLY A 33 4.25 -6.00 -12.04
C GLY A 33 3.73 -7.40 -12.22
N SER A 34 4.51 -8.25 -12.86
CA SER A 34 4.17 -9.65 -13.11
C SER A 34 5.44 -10.51 -13.18
N THR A 35 5.42 -11.62 -12.46
CA THR A 35 6.45 -12.67 -12.51
C THR A 35 5.87 -13.86 -13.28
N LEU A 36 6.52 -14.19 -14.39
CA LEU A 36 6.14 -15.27 -15.31
C LEU A 36 7.06 -16.47 -15.11
N SER A 37 6.47 -17.67 -15.09
CA SER A 37 7.21 -18.93 -15.04
C SER A 37 7.15 -19.63 -16.39
N LEU A 38 8.32 -19.84 -17.01
CA LEU A 38 8.41 -20.34 -18.39
C LEU A 38 8.22 -21.87 -18.52
N TYR A 39 8.34 -22.61 -17.41
CA TYR A 39 8.27 -24.08 -17.39
C TYR A 39 7.09 -24.63 -16.58
N ASN A 40 6.00 -23.87 -16.47
CA ASN A 40 4.78 -24.28 -15.77
C ASN A 40 5.01 -24.72 -14.30
N HIS A 41 6.05 -24.17 -13.67
CA HIS A 41 6.29 -24.31 -12.25
C HIS A 41 5.65 -23.13 -11.51
N ARG A 42 5.06 -23.38 -10.34
CA ARG A 42 4.58 -22.33 -9.45
C ARG A 42 5.70 -21.32 -9.16
N VAL A 43 5.39 -20.02 -9.24
CA VAL A 43 6.35 -18.96 -8.87
C VAL A 43 6.75 -19.15 -7.39
N PRO A 44 8.05 -19.27 -7.09
CA PRO A 44 8.53 -19.41 -5.71
C PRO A 44 8.11 -18.20 -4.86
N SER A 45 7.86 -18.41 -3.57
CA SER A 45 7.41 -17.35 -2.66
C SER A 45 8.31 -16.10 -2.70
N TYR A 46 9.63 -16.26 -2.69
CA TYR A 46 10.58 -15.15 -2.73
C TYR A 46 10.57 -14.32 -4.04
N GLU A 47 9.88 -14.80 -5.10
CA GLU A 47 9.73 -14.09 -6.38
C GLU A 47 8.34 -13.46 -6.55
N ARG A 48 7.48 -13.60 -5.54
CA ARG A 48 6.13 -13.03 -5.52
C ARG A 48 6.13 -11.58 -5.06
N PHE A 49 5.08 -10.87 -5.42
CA PHE A 49 4.75 -9.57 -4.87
C PHE A 49 3.99 -9.75 -3.57
N TYR A 50 4.36 -8.96 -2.57
CA TYR A 50 3.75 -8.95 -1.23
C TYR A 50 3.20 -7.57 -0.95
N SER A 51 2.10 -7.47 -0.18
CA SER A 51 1.47 -6.20 0.21
C SER A 51 2.13 -5.47 1.37
N THR A 52 3.29 -5.94 1.84
CA THR A 52 3.95 -5.40 3.04
C THR A 52 4.78 -4.16 2.73
N GLY A 53 4.62 -3.13 3.57
CA GLY A 53 5.57 -2.04 3.71
C GLY A 53 5.09 -0.66 3.23
N PRO A 54 5.91 0.39 3.48
CA PRO A 54 5.64 1.82 3.19
C PRO A 54 5.13 2.15 1.78
N TYR A 55 5.54 1.32 0.83
CA TYR A 55 5.62 1.66 -0.58
C TYR A 55 4.47 1.06 -1.39
N LEU A 56 3.48 0.47 -0.72
CA LEU A 56 2.34 -0.20 -1.34
C LEU A 56 1.03 0.48 -0.90
N ILE A 57 0.20 -0.21 -0.12
CA ILE A 57 -1.11 0.26 0.36
C ILE A 57 -1.00 0.59 1.85
N ARG A 58 -0.80 1.87 2.17
CA ARG A 58 -0.72 2.33 3.57
C ARG A 58 -2.04 2.13 4.29
N GLY A 59 -1.97 1.93 5.60
CA GLY A 59 -3.15 1.68 6.44
C GLY A 59 -3.37 0.21 6.74
N TRP A 60 -2.93 -0.71 5.87
CA TRP A 60 -2.87 -2.13 6.20
C TRP A 60 -1.67 -2.39 7.09
N ALA A 61 -1.89 -3.06 8.21
CA ALA A 61 -0.82 -3.36 9.14
C ALA A 61 0.20 -4.33 8.50
N GLU A 62 1.47 -4.02 8.70
CA GLU A 62 2.53 -5.01 8.58
C GLU A 62 2.25 -6.06 9.65
N SER A 63 1.63 -7.18 9.29
CA SER A 63 1.71 -8.34 10.18
C SER A 63 3.17 -8.76 10.19
N LEU A 64 3.92 -8.28 11.18
CA LEU A 64 5.14 -8.91 11.64
C LEU A 64 4.69 -10.18 12.34
N PRO A 65 4.80 -11.34 11.68
CA PRO A 65 4.29 -12.55 12.28
C PRO A 65 5.25 -12.97 13.39
N ASN A 66 4.73 -13.23 14.60
CA ASN A 66 5.55 -13.68 15.71
C ASN A 66 5.96 -15.16 15.58
N SER A 67 5.41 -15.86 14.58
CA SER A 67 5.77 -17.24 14.22
C SER A 67 5.51 -17.50 12.72
N LEU A 68 6.19 -18.50 12.14
CA LEU A 68 5.98 -18.89 10.73
C LEU A 68 4.53 -19.32 10.43
N GLN A 69 3.80 -19.84 11.43
CA GLN A 69 2.38 -20.22 11.29
C GLN A 69 1.43 -19.02 11.37
N GLU A 70 1.81 -17.97 12.08
CA GLU A 70 1.10 -16.68 12.03
C GLU A 70 1.44 -15.91 10.76
N ALA A 71 2.61 -16.12 10.15
CA ALA A 71 2.97 -15.53 8.84
C ALA A 71 2.06 -16.02 7.71
N GLU A 72 1.63 -17.28 7.78
CA GLU A 72 0.65 -17.86 6.86
C GLU A 72 -0.77 -17.31 7.07
N LYS A 73 -1.10 -16.85 8.30
CA LYS A 73 -2.43 -16.31 8.66
C LYS A 73 -2.52 -14.80 8.67
N ALA A 74 -1.37 -14.15 8.82
CA ALA A 74 -1.16 -12.74 8.59
C ALA A 74 -1.72 -12.42 7.21
N VAL A 75 -2.46 -11.32 7.11
CA VAL A 75 -3.12 -10.90 5.89
C VAL A 75 -2.08 -10.31 4.92
N LEU A 76 -1.09 -11.12 4.56
CA LEU A 76 -0.10 -10.84 3.54
C LEU A 76 -0.77 -11.15 2.21
N PHE A 77 -1.27 -10.11 1.54
CA PHE A 77 -1.74 -10.28 0.18
C PHE A 77 -0.51 -10.55 -0.68
N GLN A 78 -0.48 -11.73 -1.30
CA GLN A 78 0.60 -12.16 -2.17
C GLN A 78 0.05 -12.50 -3.55
N GLY A 79 0.85 -12.22 -4.57
CA GLY A 79 0.49 -12.48 -5.96
C GLY A 79 1.73 -12.66 -6.82
N ASP A 80 1.60 -13.48 -7.86
CA ASP A 80 2.58 -13.51 -8.95
C ASP A 80 2.50 -12.23 -9.80
N SER A 81 1.39 -11.50 -9.71
CA SER A 81 1.15 -10.20 -10.34
C SER A 81 0.59 -9.18 -9.35
N VAL A 82 0.85 -7.90 -9.60
CA VAL A 82 0.43 -6.76 -8.78
C VAL A 82 0.00 -5.57 -9.64
N ALA A 83 -0.99 -4.83 -9.17
CA ALA A 83 -1.36 -3.52 -9.70
C ALA A 83 -1.69 -2.58 -8.53
N LEU A 84 -1.09 -1.40 -8.49
CA LEU A 84 -1.23 -0.41 -7.43
C LEU A 84 -1.48 0.96 -8.05
N ALA A 85 -2.29 1.76 -7.37
CA ALA A 85 -2.46 3.17 -7.62
C ALA A 85 -2.46 3.94 -6.30
N SER A 86 -1.91 5.14 -6.32
CA SER A 86 -1.75 5.99 -5.15
C SER A 86 -1.96 7.43 -5.54
N THR A 87 -2.75 8.14 -4.75
CA THR A 87 -3.01 9.56 -4.91
C THR A 87 -2.62 10.26 -3.62
N GLU A 88 -1.78 11.29 -3.72
CA GLU A 88 -1.36 12.11 -2.59
C GLU A 88 -1.65 13.58 -2.86
N TYR A 89 -2.35 14.22 -1.93
CA TYR A 89 -2.49 15.66 -1.90
C TYR A 89 -1.56 16.24 -0.84
N ARG A 90 -0.56 17.00 -1.26
CA ARG A 90 0.46 17.60 -0.42
C ARG A 90 0.19 19.09 -0.28
N PHE A 91 0.11 19.56 0.95
CA PHE A 91 -0.11 20.98 1.27
C PHE A 91 0.92 21.43 2.30
N PRO A 92 1.51 22.62 2.17
CA PRO A 92 2.47 23.11 3.13
C PRO A 92 1.75 23.56 4.41
N ILE A 93 2.36 23.29 5.56
CA ILE A 93 1.92 23.77 6.88
C ILE A 93 2.88 24.89 7.34
N PHE A 94 4.19 24.62 7.23
CA PHE A 94 5.29 25.56 7.48
C PHE A 94 6.39 25.37 6.42
N SER A 95 7.40 26.24 6.39
CA SER A 95 8.46 26.21 5.37
C SER A 95 9.18 24.86 5.21
N ILE A 96 9.29 24.09 6.30
CA ILE A 96 9.91 22.76 6.30
C ILE A 96 8.93 21.61 6.56
N VAL A 97 7.67 21.92 6.89
CA VAL A 97 6.64 20.94 7.27
C VAL A 97 5.48 20.97 6.30
N SER A 98 5.16 19.82 5.70
CA SER A 98 3.99 19.68 4.83
C SER A 98 3.05 18.60 5.35
N GLY A 99 1.76 18.85 5.24
CA GLY A 99 0.73 17.85 5.41
C GLY A 99 0.49 17.07 4.13
N VAL A 100 0.03 15.83 4.28
CA VAL A 100 -0.31 14.93 3.18
C VAL A 100 -1.65 14.29 3.49
N LEU A 101 -2.57 14.30 2.53
CA LEU A 101 -3.69 13.37 2.49
C LEU A 101 -3.37 12.33 1.43
N PHE A 102 -3.61 11.06 1.71
CA PHE A 102 -3.35 10.00 0.73
C PHE A 102 -4.49 9.01 0.63
N ALA A 103 -4.62 8.42 -0.55
CA ALA A 103 -5.44 7.25 -0.82
C ALA A 103 -4.63 6.30 -1.71
N ASP A 104 -4.50 5.07 -1.26
CA ASP A 104 -3.79 4.00 -1.93
C ASP A 104 -4.78 2.88 -2.23
N THR A 105 -4.64 2.26 -3.39
CA THR A 105 -5.42 1.10 -3.76
C THR A 105 -4.57 0.10 -4.55
N GLY A 106 -4.90 -1.18 -4.47
CA GLY A 106 -4.14 -2.18 -5.20
C GLY A 106 -4.71 -3.60 -5.14
N LEU A 107 -4.20 -4.44 -6.02
CA LEU A 107 -4.62 -5.80 -6.27
C LEU A 107 -3.38 -6.71 -6.40
N PHE A 108 -3.47 -7.90 -5.83
CA PHE A 108 -2.47 -8.96 -5.94
C PHE A 108 -3.17 -10.23 -6.40
N TRP A 109 -2.66 -10.90 -7.43
CA TRP A 109 -3.27 -12.12 -7.96
C TRP A 109 -2.23 -13.12 -8.46
N ASN A 110 -2.60 -14.41 -8.49
CA ASN A 110 -1.78 -15.49 -9.02
C ASN A 110 -2.27 -15.90 -10.41
N GLN A 111 -1.38 -16.05 -11.38
CA GLN A 111 -1.73 -16.35 -12.76
C GLN A 111 -2.26 -17.78 -12.97
N GLU A 112 -1.89 -18.71 -12.08
CA GLU A 112 -2.35 -20.11 -12.09
C GLU A 112 -3.85 -20.23 -11.75
N SER A 113 -4.45 -19.15 -11.22
CA SER A 113 -5.87 -19.09 -10.85
C SER A 113 -6.70 -18.57 -12.05
N GLN A 114 -7.11 -19.50 -12.93
CA GLN A 114 -8.12 -19.36 -13.99
C GLN A 114 -7.71 -18.62 -15.30
N PRO A 115 -7.55 -19.34 -16.43
CA PRO A 115 -7.24 -18.75 -17.74
C PRO A 115 -8.42 -18.09 -18.48
N THR A 116 -9.66 -18.19 -17.99
CA THR A 116 -10.87 -17.85 -18.77
C THR A 116 -11.80 -16.80 -18.16
N ASP A 117 -11.53 -16.28 -16.98
CA ASP A 117 -12.40 -15.26 -16.40
C ASP A 117 -11.75 -13.88 -16.44
N LEU A 118 -12.52 -12.91 -16.93
CA LEU A 118 -12.37 -11.49 -16.65
C LEU A 118 -12.37 -11.17 -15.12
N ALA A 119 -12.47 -12.20 -14.27
CA ALA A 119 -12.34 -12.20 -12.81
C ALA A 119 -10.91 -12.02 -12.28
N ALA A 120 -9.87 -12.00 -13.13
CA ALA A 120 -8.53 -11.54 -12.70
C ALA A 120 -8.56 -10.06 -12.22
N PHE A 121 -9.52 -9.26 -12.72
CA PHE A 121 -9.87 -7.92 -12.23
C PHE A 121 -11.13 -7.95 -11.36
N ASN A 122 -11.24 -8.92 -10.45
CA ASN A 122 -12.33 -8.89 -9.48
C ASN A 122 -12.07 -7.76 -8.47
N LEU A 123 -12.81 -6.66 -8.62
CA LEU A 123 -12.81 -5.52 -7.69
C LEU A 123 -13.08 -5.92 -6.24
N ALA A 124 -13.66 -7.10 -5.99
CA ALA A 124 -13.75 -7.64 -4.64
C ALA A 124 -12.37 -7.72 -3.97
N HIS A 125 -11.35 -8.23 -4.67
CA HIS A 125 -10.01 -8.39 -4.11
C HIS A 125 -9.21 -7.08 -4.05
N LEU A 126 -9.80 -5.95 -4.48
CA LEU A 126 -9.17 -4.65 -4.36
C LEU A 126 -8.99 -4.31 -2.89
N ARG A 127 -7.81 -3.81 -2.55
CA ARG A 127 -7.49 -3.30 -1.23
C ARG A 127 -7.27 -1.83 -1.34
N SER A 128 -7.82 -1.10 -0.38
CA SER A 128 -7.69 0.34 -0.31
C SER A 128 -7.32 0.76 1.10
N GLY A 129 -6.52 1.80 1.20
CA GLY A 129 -6.18 2.45 2.43
C GLY A 129 -6.05 3.94 2.21
N TYR A 130 -6.37 4.73 3.21
CA TYR A 130 -6.36 6.18 3.12
C TYR A 130 -5.92 6.76 4.44
N GLY A 131 -5.40 7.97 4.44
CA GLY A 131 -4.88 8.52 5.68
C GLY A 131 -4.29 9.90 5.54
N VAL A 132 -3.65 10.29 6.63
CA VAL A 132 -3.01 11.58 6.78
C VAL A 132 -1.54 11.36 7.08
N GLY A 133 -0.70 12.29 6.62
CA GLY A 133 0.72 12.22 6.85
C GLY A 133 1.33 13.59 7.06
N VAL A 134 2.50 13.59 7.67
CA VAL A 134 3.36 14.74 7.84
C VAL A 134 4.68 14.46 7.15
N ARG A 135 5.22 15.49 6.51
CA ARG A 135 6.51 15.49 5.85
C ARG A 135 7.37 16.59 6.46
N VAL A 136 8.59 16.25 6.84
CA VAL A 136 9.56 17.21 7.35
C VAL A 136 10.79 17.18 6.45
N ASN A 137 11.06 18.28 5.77
CA ASN A 137 12.25 18.42 4.94
C ASN A 137 13.46 18.67 5.84
N THR A 138 14.33 17.67 5.95
CA THR A 138 15.60 17.78 6.67
C THR A 138 16.77 17.82 5.68
N PRO A 139 17.97 18.27 6.11
CA PRO A 139 19.17 18.22 5.28
C PRO A 139 19.52 16.80 4.78
N LEU A 140 19.10 15.76 5.51
CA LEU A 140 19.31 14.35 5.16
C LEU A 140 18.26 13.80 4.19
N GLY A 141 17.22 14.60 3.87
CA GLY A 141 16.09 14.21 3.03
C GLY A 141 14.74 14.41 3.72
N PRO A 142 13.64 14.14 3.01
CA PRO A 142 12.30 14.24 3.58
C PRO A 142 12.01 13.08 4.54
N LEU A 143 11.70 13.41 5.79
CA LEU A 143 11.16 12.48 6.77
C LEU A 143 9.65 12.35 6.59
N ARG A 144 9.13 11.14 6.78
CA ARG A 144 7.72 10.81 6.57
C ARG A 144 7.12 10.12 7.78
N LEU A 145 6.01 10.68 8.24
CA LEU A 145 5.13 10.06 9.22
C LEU A 145 3.76 9.94 8.56
N ASP A 146 3.26 8.72 8.37
CA ASP A 146 1.97 8.44 7.76
C ASP A 146 1.10 7.68 8.78
N LEU A 147 -0.14 8.13 8.97
CA LEU A 147 -1.16 7.43 9.72
C LEU A 147 -2.21 6.96 8.72
N GLY A 148 -2.15 5.67 8.39
CA GLY A 148 -3.08 5.05 7.47
C GLY A 148 -4.23 4.38 8.19
N LEU A 149 -5.39 4.44 7.54
CA LEU A 149 -6.57 3.67 7.84
C LEU A 149 -6.81 2.70 6.69
N HIS A 150 -7.29 1.50 6.99
CA HIS A 150 -7.80 0.59 5.98
C HIS A 150 -9.27 0.26 6.25
N ASP A 151 -9.98 -0.04 5.15
CA ASP A 151 -11.32 -0.63 5.05
C ASP A 151 -12.32 -0.39 6.22
N LEU A 152 -13.44 0.29 5.93
CA LEU A 152 -14.55 0.43 6.87
C LEU A 152 -15.55 -0.73 6.80
N ASN A 153 -15.48 -1.59 5.76
CA ASN A 153 -16.36 -2.73 5.56
C ASN A 153 -15.64 -4.04 5.96
N LEU A 154 -15.52 -4.25 7.26
CA LEU A 154 -14.92 -5.43 7.90
C LEU A 154 -15.63 -6.78 7.58
N LYS A 155 -16.68 -6.79 6.76
CA LYS A 155 -17.67 -7.89 6.72
C LYS A 155 -17.36 -9.02 5.71
N ASP A 156 -16.60 -8.75 4.65
CA ASP A 156 -16.52 -9.70 3.52
C ASP A 156 -15.24 -10.55 3.48
N TRP A 157 -14.25 -10.27 4.33
CA TRP A 157 -12.89 -10.83 4.17
C TRP A 157 -12.44 -11.78 5.27
N GLY A 158 -13.38 -12.29 6.08
CA GLY A 158 -13.06 -13.29 7.10
C GLY A 158 -11.96 -12.81 8.04
N THR A 159 -12.12 -11.59 8.57
CA THR A 159 -11.21 -11.00 9.56
C THR A 159 -10.96 -12.02 10.65
N PRO A 160 -9.76 -12.64 10.72
CA PRO A 160 -9.49 -13.62 11.75
C PRO A 160 -9.55 -12.94 13.12
N ASP A 161 -9.95 -13.68 14.14
CA ASP A 161 -10.04 -13.26 15.55
C ASP A 161 -8.80 -12.52 16.09
N TYR A 162 -7.65 -12.59 15.38
CA TYR A 162 -6.40 -11.87 15.62
C TYR A 162 -6.57 -10.36 15.86
N TRP A 163 -7.31 -9.65 14.99
CA TRP A 163 -7.51 -8.20 15.12
C TRP A 163 -8.45 -7.82 16.28
N SER A 164 -9.34 -8.73 16.64
CA SER A 164 -10.21 -8.57 17.81
C SER A 164 -9.45 -8.76 19.13
N GLY A 165 -8.42 -9.61 19.15
CA GLY A 165 -7.51 -9.82 20.28
C GLY A 165 -6.59 -8.63 20.54
N LEU A 166 -5.95 -8.10 19.48
CA LEU A 166 -5.09 -6.91 19.59
C LEU A 166 -5.84 -5.67 20.10
N LYS A 167 -7.09 -5.48 19.67
CA LYS A 167 -7.96 -4.41 20.16
C LYS A 167 -8.21 -4.51 21.67
N LYS A 168 -8.36 -5.74 22.18
CA LYS A 168 -8.61 -6.03 23.60
C LYS A 168 -7.39 -5.80 24.48
N GLU A 169 -6.18 -6.07 23.97
CA GLU A 169 -4.95 -5.99 24.75
C GLU A 169 -4.24 -4.62 24.67
N THR A 170 -4.30 -3.95 23.52
CA THR A 170 -3.49 -2.74 23.26
C THR A 170 -4.32 -1.45 23.18
N GLY A 171 -5.65 -1.56 23.04
CA GLY A 171 -6.52 -0.41 22.79
C GLY A 171 -6.34 0.24 21.41
N VAL A 172 -5.42 -0.27 20.57
CA VAL A 172 -5.22 0.17 19.20
C VAL A 172 -6.37 -0.35 18.35
N PHE A 173 -7.05 0.53 17.62
CA PHE A 173 -8.09 0.10 16.71
C PHE A 173 -7.45 -0.67 15.55
N PRO A 174 -7.99 -1.84 15.19
CA PRO A 174 -7.36 -2.74 14.21
C PRO A 174 -7.27 -2.14 12.80
N ASN A 175 -7.97 -1.04 12.54
CA ASN A 175 -8.00 -0.34 11.28
C ASN A 175 -6.98 0.81 11.17
N ILE A 176 -6.14 1.06 12.18
CA ILE A 176 -5.11 2.11 12.18
C ILE A 176 -3.72 1.47 12.05
N ALA A 177 -2.95 1.86 11.03
CA ALA A 177 -1.55 1.48 10.89
C ALA A 177 -0.66 2.74 10.80
N PRO A 178 0.12 3.04 11.85
CA PRO A 178 1.15 4.07 11.78
C PRO A 178 2.32 3.57 10.95
N HIS A 179 2.93 4.47 10.19
CA HIS A 179 4.00 4.15 9.27
C HIS A 179 5.06 5.26 9.26
N PHE A 180 6.35 4.89 9.26
CA PHE A 180 7.49 5.80 9.23
C PHE A 180 8.46 5.44 8.11
N SER A 181 8.88 6.43 7.31
CA SER A 181 9.94 6.23 6.32
C SER A 181 10.74 7.48 6.04
N ILE A 182 11.86 7.29 5.33
CA ILE A 182 12.73 8.35 4.82
C ILE A 182 12.70 8.28 3.29
N GLY A 183 12.64 9.43 2.61
CA GLY A 183 12.64 9.52 1.14
C GLY A 183 11.25 9.68 0.53
N GLN A 184 11.12 9.55 -0.79
CA GLN A 184 9.83 9.63 -1.49
C GLN A 184 9.10 8.28 -1.49
N LYS A 185 7.79 8.27 -1.77
CA LYS A 185 7.04 7.01 -1.92
C LYS A 185 7.39 6.30 -3.22
N PHE A 186 7.63 7.07 -4.27
CA PHE A 186 8.03 6.60 -5.58
C PHE A 186 9.15 7.50 -6.10
#